data_AF-A0A8J8JUX2-F1
#
_entry.id   AF-A0A8J8JUX2-F1
#
_cell.length_a   1.000
_cell.length_b   1.000
_cell.length_c   1.000
_cell.angle_alpha   90.00
_cell.angle_beta   90.00
_cell.angle_gamma   90.00
#
_symmetry.space_group_name_H-M   'P 1'
#
loop_
_entity.id
_entity.type
_entity.pdbx_description
1 polymer ?
#
loop_
_entity_poly.entity_id
_entity_poly.type
_entity_poly.pdbx_seq_one_letter_code
_entity_poly.pdbx_strand_id
1 'polypeptide(L)'
;MKKILFLLFGVLAIITTQAQVFKSSEPLVHTFSIVARDSATGDMAVGVQSHWFSVGSEVPWGEAGVGVVATQSFIDKSYGPKALALLKIGYTARQALDSLLKADAGREVRQVGIIDSKGNVAGHTGKNCIQYASDIQGDNFSVQSNMMLNNTVCTSMAAAFKASYGKPLAERVLAALDAAQTAGGDIRGMQAAALIVVPGKPNNQPWNDKSVDVRVDDNPQPLKELRRLYNLYIAYQHMNKGDLATETNDMVTAMNEYRAAMKMFPANVEMQYWTAITLANNNRVAEALPMLKKIFASDKNWKELTKRLPSVGLLTVKDSDLKKIMAL
;
A
#
# COMPACT_ATOMS: atom_id res chain seq x y z
N MET A 1 -50.66 -26.01 66.47
CA MET A 1 -51.04 -26.10 65.05
C MET A 1 -50.22 -25.09 64.25
N LYS A 2 -49.47 -25.60 63.26
CA LYS A 2 -48.83 -24.96 62.09
C LYS A 2 -47.97 -23.69 62.28
N LYS A 3 -46.64 -23.88 62.30
CA LYS A 3 -45.63 -22.88 61.90
C LYS A 3 -45.68 -22.73 60.37
N ILE A 4 -45.88 -21.52 59.85
CA ILE A 4 -45.77 -21.20 58.41
C ILE A 4 -44.36 -20.65 58.18
N LEU A 5 -43.54 -21.39 57.44
CA LEU A 5 -42.22 -20.98 56.98
C LEU A 5 -42.38 -20.53 55.52
N PHE A 6 -42.25 -19.23 55.25
CA PHE A 6 -42.20 -18.71 53.88
C PHE A 6 -40.80 -18.99 53.30
N LEU A 7 -40.71 -19.88 52.33
CA LEU A 7 -39.52 -20.07 51.50
C LEU A 7 -39.59 -19.08 50.33
N LEU A 8 -38.75 -18.04 50.36
CA LEU A 8 -38.47 -17.19 49.21
C LEU A 8 -37.56 -17.98 48.26
N PHE A 9 -38.09 -18.45 47.12
CA PHE A 9 -37.27 -18.91 46.00
C PHE A 9 -36.83 -17.70 45.18
N GLY A 10 -35.61 -17.23 45.42
CA GLY A 10 -34.95 -16.25 44.55
C GLY A 10 -34.49 -16.93 43.27
N VAL A 11 -35.14 -16.66 42.15
CA VAL A 11 -34.65 -17.04 40.82
C VAL A 11 -33.47 -16.14 40.49
N LEU A 12 -32.25 -16.66 40.63
CA LEU A 12 -31.03 -15.99 40.19
C LEU A 12 -30.97 -16.12 38.65
N ALA A 13 -31.44 -15.09 37.94
CA ALA A 13 -31.24 -14.99 36.50
C ALA A 13 -29.75 -14.78 36.24
N ILE A 14 -29.07 -15.82 35.75
CA ILE A 14 -27.69 -15.72 35.28
C ILE A 14 -27.72 -14.92 33.97
N ILE A 15 -27.52 -13.61 34.08
CA ILE A 15 -27.23 -12.76 32.93
C ILE A 15 -25.82 -13.15 32.49
N THR A 16 -25.71 -14.01 31.48
CA THR A 16 -24.43 -14.22 30.79
C THR A 16 -24.11 -12.96 30.02
N THR A 17 -23.36 -12.06 30.64
CA THR A 17 -22.70 -10.95 29.93
C THR A 17 -21.70 -11.58 28.97
N GLN A 18 -22.07 -11.70 27.68
CA GLN A 18 -21.08 -11.93 26.62
C GLN A 18 -20.28 -10.64 26.46
N ALA A 19 -19.27 -10.45 27.32
CA ALA A 19 -18.25 -9.46 27.06
C ALA A 19 -17.51 -9.88 25.78
N GLN A 20 -17.35 -8.96 24.85
CA GLN A 20 -16.55 -9.17 23.65
C GLN A 20 -15.11 -9.46 24.11
N VAL A 21 -14.65 -10.69 23.91
CA VAL A 21 -13.32 -11.12 24.35
C VAL A 21 -12.27 -10.38 23.52
N PHE A 22 -11.75 -9.29 24.07
CA PHE A 22 -10.62 -8.56 23.49
C PHE A 22 -9.35 -9.38 23.69
N LYS A 23 -8.92 -10.11 22.66
CA LYS A 23 -7.58 -10.73 22.64
C LYS A 23 -6.60 -9.69 22.12
N SER A 24 -5.50 -9.45 22.85
CA SER A 24 -4.43 -8.55 22.41
C SER A 24 -3.78 -8.96 21.07
N SER A 25 -3.88 -10.25 20.70
CA SER A 25 -3.42 -10.77 19.41
C SER A 25 -4.36 -10.43 18.24
N GLU A 26 -5.56 -9.93 18.51
CA GLU A 26 -6.62 -9.66 17.52
C GLU A 26 -7.17 -8.24 17.72
N PRO A 27 -6.34 -7.20 17.51
CA PRO A 27 -6.76 -5.83 17.72
C PRO A 27 -7.90 -5.45 16.76
N LEU A 28 -8.69 -4.47 17.18
CA LEU A 28 -9.78 -3.94 16.38
C LEU A 28 -9.25 -2.91 15.37
N VAL A 29 -9.32 -3.25 14.09
CA VAL A 29 -8.85 -2.46 12.95
C VAL A 29 -10.05 -2.05 12.09
N HIS A 30 -10.56 -0.83 12.29
CA HIS A 30 -11.69 -0.31 11.52
C HIS A 30 -11.24 0.38 10.26
N THR A 31 -11.87 0.10 9.13
CA THR A 31 -11.16 0.28 7.87
C THR A 31 -12.13 0.24 6.69
N PHE A 32 -11.76 0.91 5.61
CA PHE A 32 -12.18 0.55 4.27
C PHE A 32 -10.96 0.12 3.45
N SER A 33 -11.13 -0.94 2.66
CA SER A 33 -10.07 -1.49 1.83
C SER A 33 -10.60 -2.03 0.51
N ILE A 34 -9.68 -2.26 -0.41
CA ILE A 34 -9.93 -2.86 -1.70
C ILE A 34 -8.82 -3.87 -2.00
N VAL A 35 -9.22 -5.05 -2.44
CA VAL A 35 -8.37 -5.98 -3.20
C VAL A 35 -8.77 -5.87 -4.66
N ALA A 36 -7.78 -5.83 -5.56
CA ALA A 36 -8.04 -5.68 -6.99
C ALA A 36 -7.00 -6.41 -7.84
N ARG A 37 -7.40 -6.82 -9.04
CA ARG A 37 -6.53 -7.36 -10.08
C ARG A 37 -6.77 -6.60 -11.38
N ASP A 38 -5.69 -6.29 -12.09
CA ASP A 38 -5.78 -5.82 -13.47
C ASP A 38 -5.86 -7.03 -14.40
N SER A 39 -6.95 -7.15 -15.17
CA SER A 39 -7.13 -8.27 -16.09
C SER A 39 -6.16 -8.23 -17.27
N ALA A 40 -5.64 -7.06 -17.63
CA ALA A 40 -4.72 -6.89 -18.76
C ALA A 40 -3.28 -7.29 -18.41
N THR A 41 -2.77 -6.85 -17.25
CA THR A 41 -1.38 -7.13 -16.82
C THR A 41 -1.28 -8.35 -15.91
N GLY A 42 -2.37 -8.69 -15.21
CA GLY A 42 -2.41 -9.69 -14.15
C GLY A 42 -1.96 -9.15 -12.79
N ASP A 43 -1.49 -7.90 -12.71
CA ASP A 43 -1.05 -7.29 -11.45
C ASP A 43 -2.19 -7.25 -10.44
N MET A 44 -1.84 -7.35 -9.17
CA MET A 44 -2.79 -7.39 -8.07
C MET A 44 -2.41 -6.36 -7.01
N ALA A 45 -3.39 -5.79 -6.34
CA ALA A 45 -3.19 -4.70 -5.41
C ALA A 45 -4.09 -4.81 -4.19
N VAL A 46 -3.60 -4.26 -3.08
CA VAL A 46 -4.39 -3.98 -1.88
C VAL A 46 -4.22 -2.53 -1.50
N GLY A 47 -5.33 -1.83 -1.31
CA GLY A 47 -5.36 -0.48 -0.75
C GLY A 47 -6.17 -0.44 0.52
N VAL A 48 -5.73 0.35 1.49
CA VAL A 48 -6.38 0.46 2.79
C VAL A 48 -6.26 1.86 3.38
N GLN A 49 -7.30 2.34 4.07
CA GLN A 49 -7.22 3.50 4.97
C GLN A 49 -7.97 3.20 6.27
N SER A 50 -7.44 3.71 7.39
CA SER A 50 -8.03 3.53 8.72
C SER A 50 -7.75 4.73 9.64
N HIS A 51 -8.57 4.90 10.67
CA HIS A 51 -8.17 5.62 11.89
C HIS A 51 -7.53 4.64 12.90
N TRP A 52 -6.48 3.96 12.47
CA TRP A 52 -5.69 3.01 13.26
C TRP A 52 -4.22 3.18 12.87
N PHE A 53 -3.34 3.27 13.87
CA PHE A 53 -1.91 3.42 13.66
C PHE A 53 -1.32 2.26 12.84
N SER A 54 -0.50 2.58 11.84
CA SER A 54 0.26 1.60 11.05
C SER A 54 -0.58 0.47 10.43
N VAL A 55 -1.80 0.78 9.96
CA VAL A 55 -2.71 -0.19 9.32
C VAL A 55 -2.07 -0.97 8.16
N GLY A 56 -1.08 -0.39 7.49
CA GLY A 56 -0.34 -1.04 6.39
C GLY A 56 0.49 -2.25 6.80
N SER A 57 0.76 -2.45 8.08
CA SER A 57 1.43 -3.65 8.61
C SER A 57 0.47 -4.80 8.92
N GLU A 58 -0.84 -4.52 8.93
CA GLU A 58 -1.88 -5.41 9.44
C GLU A 58 -2.75 -5.98 8.32
N VAL A 59 -3.31 -5.08 7.52
CA VAL A 59 -4.40 -5.40 6.60
C VAL A 59 -3.91 -5.92 5.25
N PRO A 60 -2.96 -5.27 4.54
CA PRO A 60 -2.67 -5.62 3.16
C PRO A 60 -1.60 -6.70 3.04
N TRP A 61 -1.94 -7.79 2.34
CA TRP A 61 -1.04 -8.89 2.03
C TRP A 61 -1.07 -9.19 0.53
N GLY A 62 0.08 -9.57 -0.03
CA GLY A 62 0.17 -9.92 -1.45
C GLY A 62 1.43 -10.71 -1.75
N GLU A 63 1.32 -11.64 -2.68
CA GLU A 63 2.43 -12.43 -3.22
C GLU A 63 2.32 -12.49 -4.74
N ALA A 64 3.43 -12.20 -5.43
CA ALA A 64 3.47 -12.09 -6.89
C ALA A 64 3.08 -13.43 -7.56
N GLY A 65 2.16 -13.37 -8.51
CA GLY A 65 1.63 -14.57 -9.19
C GLY A 65 0.76 -15.50 -8.33
N VAL A 66 0.52 -15.18 -7.05
CA VAL A 66 -0.30 -15.99 -6.14
C VAL A 66 -1.65 -15.32 -5.87
N GLY A 67 -1.64 -14.12 -5.29
CA GLY A 67 -2.87 -13.46 -4.87
C GLY A 67 -2.65 -12.27 -3.95
N VAL A 68 -3.76 -11.66 -3.55
CA VAL A 68 -3.81 -10.55 -2.59
C VAL A 68 -4.96 -10.72 -1.59
N VAL A 69 -4.73 -10.24 -0.37
CA VAL A 69 -5.65 -10.39 0.76
C VAL A 69 -5.71 -9.09 1.55
N ALA A 70 -6.92 -8.68 1.92
CA ALA A 70 -7.19 -7.67 2.94
C ALA A 70 -7.92 -8.35 4.10
N THR A 71 -7.38 -8.28 5.32
CA THR A 71 -8.07 -8.76 6.53
C THR A 71 -8.21 -7.63 7.54
N GLN A 72 -9.42 -7.39 8.05
CA GLN A 72 -9.76 -6.21 8.86
C GLN A 72 -10.92 -6.47 9.82
N SER A 73 -11.42 -5.40 10.46
CA SER A 73 -12.31 -5.44 11.62
C SER A 73 -11.56 -6.00 12.85
N PHE A 74 -12.11 -6.95 13.61
CA PHE A 74 -11.29 -7.67 14.59
C PHE A 74 -10.37 -8.62 13.85
N ILE A 75 -9.16 -8.16 13.53
CA ILE A 75 -8.26 -8.88 12.63
C ILE A 75 -7.71 -10.15 13.29
N ASP A 76 -7.59 -11.23 12.52
CA ASP A 76 -6.60 -12.29 12.77
C ASP A 76 -5.55 -12.16 11.67
N LYS A 77 -4.38 -11.59 12.00
CA LYS A 77 -3.30 -11.32 11.04
C LYS A 77 -2.89 -12.56 10.25
N SER A 78 -3.08 -13.75 10.82
CA SER A 78 -2.71 -15.00 10.16
C SER A 78 -3.53 -15.30 8.90
N TYR A 79 -4.69 -14.67 8.71
CA TYR A 79 -5.50 -14.82 7.50
C TYR A 79 -4.72 -14.43 6.24
N GLY A 80 -3.92 -13.36 6.29
CA GLY A 80 -3.09 -12.91 5.17
C GLY A 80 -2.16 -14.01 4.64
N PRO A 81 -1.13 -14.42 5.40
CA PRO A 81 -0.19 -15.44 4.95
C PRO A 81 -0.83 -16.82 4.75
N LYS A 82 -1.84 -17.22 5.55
CA LYS A 82 -2.49 -18.52 5.37
C LYS A 82 -3.33 -18.59 4.09
N ALA A 83 -4.06 -17.52 3.76
CA ALA A 83 -4.79 -17.44 2.49
C ALA A 83 -3.81 -17.53 1.31
N LEU A 84 -2.73 -16.73 1.31
CA LEU A 84 -1.71 -16.78 0.26
C LEU A 84 -1.10 -18.19 0.12
N ALA A 85 -0.81 -18.88 1.23
CA ALA A 85 -0.31 -20.25 1.19
C ALA A 85 -1.32 -21.24 0.55
N LEU A 86 -2.62 -21.10 0.84
CA LEU A 86 -3.68 -21.90 0.20
C LEU A 86 -3.80 -21.60 -1.29
N LEU A 87 -3.77 -20.33 -1.68
CA LEU A 87 -3.78 -19.92 -3.08
C LEU A 87 -2.58 -20.50 -3.85
N LYS A 88 -1.40 -20.47 -3.23
CA LYS A 88 -0.15 -20.99 -3.81
C LYS A 88 -0.21 -22.48 -4.13
N ILE A 89 -0.94 -23.27 -3.34
CA ILE A 89 -1.15 -24.71 -3.59
C ILE A 89 -2.38 -25.00 -4.48
N GLY A 90 -2.97 -23.97 -5.08
CA GLY A 90 -3.99 -24.10 -6.13
C GLY A 90 -5.44 -23.93 -5.68
N TYR A 91 -5.70 -23.54 -4.42
CA TYR A 91 -7.05 -23.23 -3.97
C TYR A 91 -7.54 -21.95 -4.65
N THR A 92 -8.83 -21.86 -4.93
CA THR A 92 -9.44 -20.59 -5.35
C THR A 92 -9.58 -19.64 -4.16
N ALA A 93 -9.75 -18.34 -4.43
CA ALA A 93 -10.06 -17.34 -3.40
C ALA A 93 -11.20 -17.76 -2.45
N ARG A 94 -12.27 -18.36 -2.99
CA ARG A 94 -13.41 -18.85 -2.19
C ARG A 94 -13.03 -20.03 -1.32
N GLN A 95 -12.35 -21.03 -1.87
CA GLN A 95 -11.92 -22.22 -1.12
C GLN A 95 -10.95 -21.85 0.01
N ALA A 96 -10.04 -20.92 -0.24
CA ALA A 96 -9.13 -20.41 0.78
C ALA A 96 -9.90 -19.71 1.90
N LEU A 97 -10.82 -18.80 1.56
CA LEU A 97 -11.64 -18.09 2.53
C LEU A 97 -12.48 -19.05 3.39
N ASP A 98 -13.20 -19.97 2.76
CA ASP A 98 -14.07 -20.92 3.46
C ASP A 98 -13.28 -21.81 4.43
N SER A 99 -12.06 -22.20 4.05
CA SER A 99 -11.16 -22.98 4.91
C SER A 99 -10.74 -22.20 6.16
N LEU A 100 -10.43 -20.92 6.02
CA LEU A 100 -10.06 -20.05 7.15
C LEU A 100 -11.26 -19.79 8.07
N LEU A 101 -12.42 -19.44 7.50
CA LEU A 101 -13.63 -19.17 8.28
C LEU A 101 -14.16 -20.41 9.01
N LYS A 102 -13.96 -21.62 8.44
CA LYS A 102 -14.33 -22.88 9.12
C LYS A 102 -13.48 -23.12 10.37
N ALA A 103 -12.21 -22.71 10.34
CA ALA A 103 -11.27 -22.88 11.45
C ALA A 103 -11.38 -21.79 12.53
N ASP A 104 -12.06 -20.68 12.25
CA ASP A 104 -12.15 -19.52 13.14
C ASP A 104 -13.54 -19.39 13.79
N ALA A 105 -13.61 -19.68 15.10
CA ALA A 105 -14.82 -19.47 15.89
C ALA A 105 -15.22 -17.97 15.98
N GLY A 106 -14.26 -17.05 15.78
CA GLY A 106 -14.44 -15.60 15.74
C GLY A 106 -14.84 -15.05 14.37
N ARG A 107 -15.12 -15.89 13.36
CA ARG A 107 -15.43 -15.45 11.98
C ARG A 107 -16.48 -14.34 11.86
N GLU A 108 -17.43 -14.26 12.79
CA GLU A 108 -18.50 -13.26 12.75
C GLU A 108 -18.04 -11.84 13.10
N VAL A 109 -16.84 -11.65 13.67
CA VAL A 109 -16.22 -10.33 13.88
C VAL A 109 -15.14 -10.00 12.85
N ARG A 110 -14.89 -10.91 11.89
CA ARG A 110 -13.87 -10.74 10.85
C ARG A 110 -14.47 -10.10 9.60
N GLN A 111 -13.64 -9.36 8.88
CA GLN A 111 -13.92 -8.94 7.52
C GLN A 111 -12.71 -9.22 6.64
N VAL A 112 -12.92 -9.84 5.47
CA VAL A 112 -11.85 -10.33 4.61
C VAL A 112 -12.19 -10.15 3.14
N GLY A 113 -11.21 -9.72 2.34
CA GLY A 113 -11.23 -9.75 0.88
C GLY A 113 -10.05 -10.53 0.33
N ILE A 114 -10.29 -11.39 -0.66
CA ILE A 114 -9.26 -12.22 -1.31
C ILE A 114 -9.46 -12.17 -2.83
N ILE A 115 -8.34 -12.01 -3.55
CA ILE A 115 -8.28 -12.27 -4.99
C ILE A 115 -7.10 -13.19 -5.28
N ASP A 116 -7.34 -14.23 -6.07
CA ASP A 116 -6.28 -15.09 -6.57
C ASP A 116 -5.74 -14.64 -7.95
N SER A 117 -4.60 -15.19 -8.36
CA SER A 117 -3.94 -14.79 -9.61
C SER A 117 -4.74 -15.10 -10.88
N LYS A 118 -5.80 -15.92 -10.78
CA LYS A 118 -6.75 -16.22 -11.86
C LYS A 118 -7.93 -15.26 -11.90
N GLY A 119 -8.03 -14.34 -10.94
CA GLY A 119 -9.09 -13.35 -10.85
C GLY A 119 -10.36 -13.84 -10.15
N ASN A 120 -10.32 -15.00 -9.48
CA ASN A 120 -11.45 -15.36 -8.61
C ASN A 120 -11.44 -14.47 -7.37
N VAL A 121 -12.63 -14.03 -6.96
CA VAL A 121 -12.83 -13.09 -5.87
C VAL A 121 -13.65 -13.73 -4.76
N ALA A 122 -13.25 -13.50 -3.52
CA ALA A 122 -14.03 -13.87 -2.35
C ALA A 122 -13.97 -12.78 -1.27
N GLY A 123 -15.14 -12.41 -0.75
CA GLY A 123 -15.29 -11.53 0.40
C GLY A 123 -16.12 -12.18 1.51
N HIS A 124 -15.89 -11.73 2.74
CA HIS A 124 -16.68 -12.05 3.93
C HIS A 124 -16.78 -10.82 4.82
N THR A 125 -18.00 -10.49 5.23
CA THR A 125 -18.29 -9.51 6.29
C THR A 125 -19.08 -10.23 7.38
N GLY A 126 -18.44 -10.46 8.53
CA GLY A 126 -19.09 -11.09 9.67
C GLY A 126 -20.25 -10.25 10.22
N LYS A 127 -21.31 -10.92 10.69
CA LYS A 127 -22.54 -10.23 11.13
C LYS A 127 -22.36 -9.36 12.39
N ASN A 128 -21.26 -9.57 13.13
CA ASN A 128 -20.88 -8.81 14.32
C ASN A 128 -19.81 -7.75 14.03
N CYS A 129 -19.47 -7.47 12.77
CA CYS A 129 -18.73 -6.27 12.41
C CYS A 129 -19.54 -5.02 12.74
N ILE A 130 -18.86 -3.99 13.25
CA ILE A 130 -19.53 -2.75 13.70
C ILE A 130 -20.11 -2.03 12.49
N GLN A 131 -21.40 -1.71 12.58
CA GLN A 131 -22.14 -1.06 11.50
C GLN A 131 -21.70 0.42 11.31
N TYR A 132 -21.74 0.96 10.09
CA TYR A 132 -22.09 0.26 8.86
C TYR A 132 -20.94 -0.61 8.36
N ALA A 133 -21.23 -1.90 8.10
CA ALA A 133 -20.27 -2.86 7.59
C ALA A 133 -20.84 -3.62 6.39
N SER A 134 -20.08 -3.67 5.30
CA SER A 134 -20.45 -4.38 4.08
C SER A 134 -19.24 -4.70 3.21
N ASP A 135 -19.46 -5.56 2.22
CA ASP A 135 -18.55 -5.76 1.10
C ASP A 135 -19.31 -5.79 -0.22
N ILE A 136 -18.62 -5.42 -1.31
CA ILE A 136 -19.10 -5.61 -2.68
C ILE A 136 -18.01 -6.37 -3.45
N GLN A 137 -18.39 -7.49 -4.03
CA GLN A 137 -17.54 -8.33 -4.87
C GLN A 137 -17.93 -8.11 -6.34
N GLY A 138 -16.94 -7.97 -7.21
CA GLY A 138 -17.14 -7.82 -8.64
C GLY A 138 -15.99 -8.42 -9.43
N ASP A 139 -16.00 -8.20 -10.74
CA ASP A 139 -15.00 -8.80 -11.63
C ASP A 139 -13.60 -8.24 -11.33
N ASN A 140 -12.71 -9.11 -10.85
CA ASN A 140 -11.34 -8.76 -10.46
C ASN A 140 -11.23 -7.70 -9.34
N PHE A 141 -12.25 -7.50 -8.50
CA PHE A 141 -12.10 -6.65 -7.31
C PHE A 141 -13.07 -7.04 -6.19
N SER A 142 -12.70 -6.73 -4.95
CA SER A 142 -13.63 -6.64 -3.83
C SER A 142 -13.28 -5.46 -2.95
N VAL A 143 -14.31 -4.69 -2.58
CA VAL A 143 -14.22 -3.59 -1.62
C VAL A 143 -14.93 -4.01 -0.34
N GLN A 144 -14.37 -3.68 0.82
CA GLN A 144 -14.98 -3.96 2.11
C GLN A 144 -14.81 -2.78 3.05
N SER A 145 -15.79 -2.54 3.91
CA SER A 145 -15.70 -1.53 4.96
C SER A 145 -16.46 -1.92 6.22
N ASN A 146 -16.02 -1.41 7.37
CA ASN A 146 -16.71 -1.53 8.65
C ASN A 146 -16.53 -0.27 9.49
N MET A 147 -17.49 0.02 10.38
CA MET A 147 -17.54 1.26 11.18
C MET A 147 -17.55 2.52 10.29
N MET A 148 -18.27 2.46 9.18
CA MET A 148 -18.42 3.63 8.30
C MET A 148 -19.49 4.60 8.84
N LEU A 149 -19.33 5.88 8.51
CA LEU A 149 -20.32 6.92 8.83
C LEU A 149 -21.72 6.62 8.25
N ASN A 150 -21.79 5.92 7.11
CA ASN A 150 -23.02 5.52 6.45
C ASN A 150 -22.81 4.26 5.58
N ASN A 151 -23.90 3.76 4.98
CA ASN A 151 -23.91 2.54 4.17
C ASN A 151 -23.49 2.73 2.69
N THR A 152 -23.11 3.94 2.25
CA THR A 152 -22.82 4.23 0.84
C THR A 152 -21.36 4.02 0.46
N VAL A 153 -20.47 3.85 1.44
CA VAL A 153 -19.01 3.80 1.24
C VAL A 153 -18.59 2.72 0.22
N CYS A 154 -19.00 1.46 0.41
CA CYS A 154 -18.63 0.38 -0.52
C CYS A 154 -19.17 0.62 -1.94
N THR A 155 -20.39 1.16 -2.07
CA THR A 155 -20.97 1.51 -3.37
C THR A 155 -20.13 2.56 -4.09
N SER A 156 -19.71 3.61 -3.38
CA SER A 156 -18.84 4.67 -3.90
C SER A 156 -17.46 4.13 -4.32
N MET A 157 -16.86 3.25 -3.51
CA MET A 157 -15.58 2.60 -3.83
C MET A 157 -15.67 1.78 -5.12
N ALA A 158 -16.69 0.91 -5.21
CA ALA A 158 -16.89 0.05 -6.38
C ALA A 158 -17.14 0.88 -7.66
N ALA A 159 -17.92 1.96 -7.56
CA ALA A 159 -18.17 2.87 -8.68
C ALA A 159 -16.88 3.55 -9.15
N ALA A 160 -16.08 4.10 -8.23
CA ALA A 160 -14.82 4.77 -8.57
C ALA A 160 -13.77 3.82 -9.17
N PHE A 161 -13.68 2.59 -8.65
CA PHE A 161 -12.77 1.57 -9.20
C PHE A 161 -13.16 1.18 -10.64
N LYS A 162 -14.46 1.03 -10.91
CA LYS A 162 -14.96 0.74 -12.27
C LYS A 162 -14.75 1.92 -13.21
N ALA A 163 -15.04 3.14 -12.77
CA ALA A 163 -14.90 4.36 -13.58
C ALA A 163 -13.45 4.71 -13.94
N SER A 164 -12.47 4.16 -13.20
CA SER A 164 -11.04 4.37 -13.44
C SER A 164 -10.39 3.30 -14.34
N TYR A 165 -11.19 2.46 -15.01
CA TYR A 165 -10.70 1.46 -15.96
C TYR A 165 -9.74 2.08 -17.00
N GLY A 166 -8.67 1.34 -17.33
CA GLY A 166 -7.60 1.79 -18.24
C GLY A 166 -6.48 2.60 -17.58
N LYS A 167 -6.63 3.03 -16.33
CA LYS A 167 -5.53 3.62 -15.54
C LYS A 167 -4.64 2.55 -14.90
N PRO A 168 -3.39 2.87 -14.51
CA PRO A 168 -2.56 1.97 -13.69
C PRO A 168 -3.30 1.47 -12.45
N LEU A 169 -3.15 0.19 -12.10
CA LEU A 169 -3.90 -0.45 -11.01
C LEU A 169 -3.79 0.31 -9.67
N ALA A 170 -2.60 0.80 -9.34
CA ALA A 170 -2.36 1.64 -8.18
C ALA A 170 -3.26 2.89 -8.15
N GLU A 171 -3.41 3.59 -9.28
CA GLU A 171 -4.26 4.78 -9.36
C GLU A 171 -5.74 4.45 -9.22
N ARG A 172 -6.16 3.29 -9.73
CA ARG A 172 -7.54 2.80 -9.60
C ARG A 172 -7.89 2.49 -8.15
N VAL A 173 -6.95 1.85 -7.44
CA VAL A 173 -7.07 1.59 -6.00
C VAL A 173 -7.13 2.90 -5.22
N LEU A 174 -6.23 3.85 -5.48
CA LEU A 174 -6.24 5.16 -4.83
C LEU A 174 -7.55 5.93 -5.10
N ALA A 175 -8.10 5.84 -6.31
CA ALA A 175 -9.40 6.45 -6.63
C ALA A 175 -10.56 5.83 -5.82
N ALA A 176 -10.53 4.52 -5.59
CA ALA A 176 -11.51 3.85 -4.73
C ALA A 176 -11.41 4.32 -3.27
N LEU A 177 -10.18 4.45 -2.74
CA LEU A 177 -9.97 4.95 -1.38
C LEU A 177 -10.42 6.41 -1.21
N ASP A 178 -10.14 7.29 -2.19
CA ASP A 178 -10.61 8.68 -2.16
C ASP A 178 -12.15 8.77 -2.18
N ALA A 179 -12.79 7.92 -2.98
CA ALA A 179 -14.25 7.84 -3.04
C ALA A 179 -14.85 7.35 -1.72
N ALA A 180 -14.20 6.40 -1.04
CA ALA A 180 -14.61 5.95 0.28
C ALA A 180 -14.59 7.08 1.31
N GLN A 181 -13.48 7.82 1.36
CA GLN A 181 -13.29 8.92 2.30
C GLN A 181 -14.29 10.06 2.04
N THR A 182 -14.56 10.36 0.77
CA THR A 182 -15.53 11.39 0.37
C THR A 182 -16.97 10.96 0.69
N ALA A 183 -17.28 9.67 0.58
CA ALA A 183 -18.60 9.12 0.92
C ALA A 183 -18.87 9.06 2.44
N GLY A 184 -17.89 9.40 3.29
CA GLY A 184 -18.05 9.49 4.74
C GLY A 184 -16.96 8.75 5.53
N GLY A 185 -16.32 7.74 4.92
CA GLY A 185 -15.21 7.01 5.52
C GLY A 185 -15.48 6.42 6.91
N ASP A 186 -14.39 6.16 7.64
CA ASP A 186 -14.42 5.71 9.04
C ASP A 186 -14.99 6.83 9.92
N ILE A 187 -15.98 6.51 10.76
CA ILE A 187 -16.69 7.47 11.61
C ILE A 187 -15.77 8.22 12.59
N ARG A 188 -14.58 7.68 12.85
CA ARG A 188 -13.58 8.27 13.75
C ARG A 188 -12.65 9.27 13.04
N GLY A 189 -12.71 9.33 11.71
CA GLY A 189 -11.83 10.14 10.88
C GLY A 189 -10.78 9.29 10.16
N MET A 190 -9.56 9.81 10.01
CA MET A 190 -8.48 9.18 9.25
C MET A 190 -7.15 9.32 9.98
N GLN A 191 -6.25 8.34 9.82
CA GLN A 191 -4.93 8.36 10.47
C GLN A 191 -3.84 7.69 9.62
N ALA A 192 -4.13 6.53 9.04
CA ALA A 192 -3.15 5.74 8.31
C ALA A 192 -3.70 5.21 6.99
N ALA A 193 -2.82 4.96 6.04
CA ALA A 193 -3.15 4.38 4.74
C ALA A 193 -1.98 3.58 4.18
N ALA A 194 -2.28 2.60 3.34
CA ALA A 194 -1.26 1.85 2.62
C ALA A 194 -1.74 1.38 1.26
N LEU A 195 -0.78 1.18 0.37
CA LEU A 195 -0.96 0.62 -0.97
C LEU A 195 0.16 -0.40 -1.21
N ILE A 196 -0.22 -1.63 -1.52
CA ILE A 196 0.68 -2.61 -2.11
C ILE A 196 0.22 -2.98 -3.51
N VAL A 197 1.17 -3.21 -4.41
CA VAL A 197 0.96 -3.81 -5.73
C VAL A 197 1.99 -4.92 -5.89
N VAL A 198 1.53 -6.09 -6.33
CA VAL A 198 2.37 -7.25 -6.66
C VAL A 198 2.14 -7.63 -8.12
N PRO A 199 3.18 -8.05 -8.86
CA PRO A 199 3.02 -8.47 -10.24
C PRO A 199 2.15 -9.72 -10.40
N GLY A 200 1.50 -9.84 -11.55
CA GLY A 200 0.72 -11.03 -11.91
C GLY A 200 1.55 -12.29 -12.14
N LYS A 201 2.87 -12.16 -12.24
CA LYS A 201 3.82 -13.26 -12.41
C LYS A 201 4.85 -13.23 -11.27
N PRO A 202 5.32 -14.39 -10.77
CA PRO A 202 6.40 -14.44 -9.81
C PRO A 202 7.68 -13.81 -10.39
N ASN A 203 8.48 -13.15 -9.57
CA ASN A 203 9.78 -12.59 -9.98
C ASN A 203 10.99 -13.38 -9.45
N ASN A 204 10.76 -14.56 -8.85
CA ASN A 204 11.76 -15.43 -8.20
C ASN A 204 12.60 -14.75 -7.10
N GLN A 205 12.14 -13.61 -6.58
CA GLN A 205 12.78 -12.83 -5.52
C GLN A 205 11.72 -12.48 -4.46
N PRO A 206 11.38 -13.39 -3.54
CA PRO A 206 10.28 -13.19 -2.59
C PRO A 206 10.46 -11.97 -1.68
N TRP A 207 11.71 -11.51 -1.46
CA TRP A 207 12.00 -10.27 -0.73
C TRP A 207 11.72 -8.99 -1.54
N ASN A 208 11.40 -9.12 -2.84
CA ASN A 208 11.18 -8.03 -3.80
C ASN A 208 9.89 -8.23 -4.62
N ASP A 209 8.94 -9.03 -4.12
CA ASP A 209 7.70 -9.38 -4.84
C ASP A 209 6.71 -8.22 -4.99
N LYS A 210 6.90 -7.12 -4.24
CA LYS A 210 6.02 -5.94 -4.31
C LYS A 210 6.61 -4.93 -5.27
N SER A 211 5.92 -4.69 -6.38
CA SER A 211 6.27 -3.60 -7.29
C SER A 211 6.01 -2.24 -6.63
N VAL A 212 4.95 -2.13 -5.81
CA VAL A 212 4.68 -0.95 -4.97
C VAL A 212 4.45 -1.42 -3.54
N ASP A 213 5.11 -0.79 -2.56
CA ASP A 213 4.79 -0.91 -1.12
C ASP A 213 4.99 0.47 -0.49
N VAL A 214 3.89 1.20 -0.31
CA VAL A 214 3.90 2.57 0.21
C VAL A 214 2.94 2.66 1.39
N ARG A 215 3.41 3.27 2.48
CA ARG A 215 2.70 3.32 3.76
C ARG A 215 2.77 4.70 4.36
N VAL A 216 1.66 5.09 4.99
CA VAL A 216 1.52 6.25 5.86
C VAL A 216 0.97 5.73 7.17
N ASP A 217 1.81 5.62 8.18
CA ASP A 217 1.43 4.96 9.44
C ASP A 217 0.73 5.90 10.43
N ASP A 218 0.97 7.21 10.32
CA ASP A 218 0.31 8.25 11.10
C ASP A 218 0.36 9.60 10.36
N ASN A 219 -0.79 10.12 9.96
CA ASN A 219 -0.94 11.43 9.33
C ASN A 219 -2.41 11.90 9.41
N PRO A 220 -2.69 13.19 9.65
CA PRO A 220 -4.06 13.72 9.63
C PRO A 220 -4.72 13.70 8.23
N GLN A 221 -3.94 13.54 7.15
CA GLN A 221 -4.39 13.44 5.76
C GLN A 221 -3.71 12.26 5.04
N PRO A 222 -3.94 11.01 5.46
CA PRO A 222 -3.11 9.87 5.07
C PRO A 222 -3.22 9.53 3.58
N LEU A 223 -4.39 9.70 2.93
CA LEU A 223 -4.51 9.46 1.49
C LEU A 223 -3.79 10.50 0.64
N LYS A 224 -3.80 11.76 1.06
CA LYS A 224 -3.03 12.82 0.37
C LYS A 224 -1.54 12.53 0.45
N GLU A 225 -1.07 12.11 1.62
CA GLU A 225 0.33 11.74 1.82
C GLU A 225 0.68 10.44 1.06
N LEU A 226 -0.19 9.44 1.08
CA LEU A 226 -0.01 8.19 0.34
C LEU A 226 0.12 8.46 -1.16
N ARG A 227 -0.69 9.38 -1.70
CA ARG A 227 -0.60 9.81 -3.11
C ARG A 227 0.70 10.55 -3.41
N ARG A 228 1.17 11.42 -2.50
CA ARG A 228 2.49 12.08 -2.62
C ARG A 228 3.61 11.04 -2.68
N LEU A 229 3.59 10.06 -1.78
CA LEU A 229 4.60 9.00 -1.72
C LEU A 229 4.54 8.07 -2.93
N TYR A 230 3.34 7.70 -3.41
CA TYR A 230 3.19 6.94 -4.65
C TYR A 230 3.76 7.70 -5.86
N ASN A 231 3.45 8.99 -5.99
CA ASN A 231 4.02 9.81 -7.07
C ASN A 231 5.56 9.89 -6.94
N LEU A 232 6.09 9.99 -5.72
CA LEU A 232 7.54 10.03 -5.47
C LEU A 232 8.19 8.70 -5.89
N TYR A 233 7.55 7.58 -5.56
CA TYR A 233 7.96 6.27 -6.05
C TYR A 233 8.00 6.23 -7.58
N ILE A 234 6.97 6.72 -8.28
CA ILE A 234 6.96 6.78 -9.76
C ILE A 234 8.09 7.66 -10.30
N ALA A 235 8.38 8.79 -9.66
CA ALA A 235 9.51 9.63 -10.05
C ALA A 235 10.86 8.91 -9.87
N TYR A 236 11.04 8.12 -8.81
CA TYR A 236 12.24 7.26 -8.69
C TYR A 236 12.26 6.12 -9.72
N GLN A 237 11.11 5.59 -10.15
CA GLN A 237 11.08 4.64 -11.27
C GLN A 237 11.59 5.28 -12.57
N HIS A 238 11.25 6.55 -12.82
CA HIS A 238 11.84 7.31 -13.92
C HIS A 238 13.37 7.49 -13.73
N MET A 239 13.84 7.82 -12.52
CA MET A 239 15.29 7.88 -12.24
C MET A 239 16.00 6.55 -12.59
N ASN A 240 15.48 5.43 -12.09
CA ASN A 240 16.06 4.10 -12.33
C ASN A 240 16.08 3.72 -13.82
N LYS A 241 15.01 4.06 -14.56
CA LYS A 241 14.98 3.86 -16.02
C LYS A 241 16.03 4.71 -16.73
N GLY A 242 16.26 5.93 -16.24
CA GLY A 242 17.31 6.79 -16.76
C GLY A 242 18.72 6.23 -16.51
N ASP A 243 18.94 5.65 -15.33
CA ASP A 243 20.20 4.99 -14.99
C ASP A 243 20.43 3.76 -15.88
N LEU A 244 19.42 2.91 -16.06
CA LEU A 244 19.48 1.75 -16.95
C LEU A 244 19.75 2.16 -18.41
N ALA A 245 19.12 3.23 -18.89
CA ALA A 245 19.39 3.75 -20.23
C ALA A 245 20.84 4.21 -20.37
N THR A 246 21.40 4.84 -19.33
CA THR A 246 22.81 5.24 -19.27
C THR A 246 23.76 4.04 -19.36
N GLU A 247 23.45 2.93 -18.69
CA GLU A 247 24.25 1.68 -18.79
C GLU A 247 24.33 1.16 -20.23
N THR A 248 23.27 1.39 -21.01
CA THR A 248 23.22 1.03 -22.44
C THR A 248 23.68 2.16 -23.38
N ASN A 249 24.25 3.24 -22.83
CA ASN A 249 24.71 4.43 -23.55
C ASN A 249 23.61 5.18 -24.33
N ASP A 250 22.34 5.03 -23.94
CA ASP A 250 21.20 5.77 -24.48
C ASP A 250 20.93 7.03 -23.65
N MET A 251 21.75 8.06 -23.89
CA MET A 251 21.63 9.34 -23.20
C MET A 251 20.38 10.14 -23.57
N VAL A 252 19.71 9.84 -24.69
CA VAL A 252 18.48 10.53 -25.06
C VAL A 252 17.34 10.05 -24.16
N THR A 253 17.17 8.74 -24.04
CA THR A 253 16.19 8.13 -23.15
C THR A 253 16.51 8.49 -21.70
N ALA A 254 17.78 8.39 -21.28
CA ALA A 254 18.19 8.73 -19.91
C ALA A 254 17.73 10.14 -19.50
N MET A 255 18.02 11.14 -20.33
CA MET A 255 17.64 12.52 -20.02
C MET A 255 16.14 12.77 -20.09
N ASN A 256 15.39 12.04 -20.93
CA ASN A 256 13.94 12.16 -20.95
C ASN A 256 13.32 11.62 -19.66
N GLU A 257 13.80 10.48 -19.19
CA GLU A 257 13.36 9.86 -17.93
C GLU A 257 13.72 10.75 -16.72
N TYR A 258 14.97 11.24 -16.61
CA TYR A 258 15.35 12.16 -15.53
C TYR A 258 14.53 13.45 -15.53
N ARG A 259 14.24 14.02 -16.70
CA ARG A 259 13.37 15.21 -16.80
C ARG A 259 11.95 14.91 -16.37
N ALA A 260 11.41 13.74 -16.70
CA ALA A 260 10.09 13.32 -16.22
C ALA A 260 10.07 13.24 -14.69
N ALA A 261 11.07 12.60 -14.07
CA ALA A 261 11.23 12.52 -12.62
C ALA A 261 11.29 13.93 -11.96
N MET A 262 12.20 14.78 -12.44
CA MET A 262 12.37 16.13 -11.90
C MET A 262 11.18 17.04 -12.15
N LYS A 263 10.40 16.82 -13.21
CA LYS A 263 9.13 17.55 -13.42
C LYS A 263 8.08 17.16 -12.38
N MET A 264 8.05 15.90 -11.97
CA MET A 264 7.14 15.44 -10.90
C MET A 264 7.56 15.97 -9.53
N PHE A 265 8.86 16.04 -9.24
CA PHE A 265 9.41 16.50 -7.95
C PHE A 265 10.53 17.56 -8.13
N PRO A 266 10.20 18.78 -8.57
CA PRO A 266 11.20 19.80 -8.90
C PRO A 266 12.00 20.32 -7.69
N ALA A 267 11.47 20.13 -6.48
CA ALA A 267 12.16 20.49 -5.24
C ALA A 267 13.09 19.38 -4.71
N ASN A 268 13.07 18.17 -5.30
CA ASN A 268 13.95 17.09 -4.89
C ASN A 268 15.37 17.36 -5.42
N VAL A 269 16.26 17.78 -4.51
CA VAL A 269 17.66 18.12 -4.81
C VAL A 269 18.47 16.88 -5.16
N GLU A 270 18.16 15.73 -4.56
CA GLU A 270 18.90 14.48 -4.80
C GLU A 270 18.71 13.96 -6.22
N MET A 271 17.49 14.04 -6.77
CA MET A 271 17.23 13.71 -8.19
C MET A 271 18.02 14.60 -9.14
N GLN A 272 18.10 15.90 -8.84
CA GLN A 272 18.91 16.85 -9.61
C GLN A 272 20.40 16.54 -9.49
N TYR A 273 20.86 16.19 -8.29
CA TYR A 273 22.25 15.85 -8.02
C TYR A 273 22.71 14.64 -8.81
N TRP A 274 22.00 13.51 -8.70
CA TRP A 274 22.37 12.30 -9.43
C TRP A 274 22.31 12.48 -10.95
N THR A 275 21.31 13.24 -11.46
CA THR A 275 21.27 13.61 -12.88
C THR A 275 22.54 14.38 -13.31
N ALA A 276 23.02 15.31 -12.49
CA ALA A 276 24.22 16.08 -12.78
C ALA A 276 25.50 15.22 -12.73
N ILE A 277 25.58 14.26 -11.80
CA ILE A 277 26.67 13.28 -11.76
C ILE A 277 26.66 12.41 -13.02
N THR A 278 25.49 11.91 -13.46
CA THR A 278 25.34 11.15 -14.70
C THR A 278 25.79 11.96 -15.92
N LEU A 279 25.40 13.24 -16.02
CA LEU A 279 25.86 14.14 -17.09
C LEU A 279 27.39 14.28 -17.08
N ALA A 280 27.99 14.48 -15.90
CA ALA A 280 29.42 14.61 -15.76
C ALA A 280 30.16 13.35 -16.25
N ASN A 281 29.72 12.16 -15.81
CA ASN A 281 30.30 10.88 -16.22
C ASN A 281 30.20 10.63 -17.73
N ASN A 282 29.17 11.17 -18.39
CA ASN A 282 28.94 11.04 -19.83
C ASN A 282 29.56 12.18 -20.65
N ASN A 283 30.66 12.78 -20.18
CA ASN A 283 31.40 13.87 -20.84
C ASN A 283 30.58 15.16 -21.09
N ARG A 284 29.45 15.33 -20.38
CA ARG A 284 28.58 16.52 -20.47
C ARG A 284 28.74 17.44 -19.25
N VAL A 285 29.99 17.61 -18.81
CA VAL A 285 30.36 18.40 -17.62
C VAL A 285 29.84 19.84 -17.70
N ALA A 286 29.85 20.45 -18.90
CA ALA A 286 29.33 21.81 -19.11
C ALA A 286 27.85 21.96 -18.71
N GLU A 287 27.04 20.91 -18.88
CA GLU A 287 25.63 20.88 -18.48
C GLU A 287 25.47 20.54 -16.99
N ALA A 288 26.37 19.74 -16.42
CA ALA A 288 26.37 19.39 -15.01
C ALA A 288 26.72 20.58 -14.10
N LEU A 289 27.69 21.41 -14.49
CA LEU A 289 28.21 22.52 -13.68
C LEU A 289 27.12 23.50 -13.17
N PRO A 290 26.19 24.03 -13.98
CA PRO A 290 25.15 24.93 -13.48
C PRO A 290 24.20 24.25 -12.49
N MET A 291 23.92 22.95 -12.66
CA MET A 291 23.12 22.18 -11.71
C MET A 291 23.86 22.02 -10.39
N LEU A 292 25.11 21.53 -10.43
CA LEU A 292 25.94 21.32 -9.24
C LEU A 292 26.19 22.63 -8.48
N LYS A 293 26.35 23.76 -9.18
CA LYS A 293 26.52 25.07 -8.55
C LYS A 293 25.32 25.43 -7.68
N LYS A 294 24.10 25.25 -8.21
CA LYS A 294 22.86 25.50 -7.46
C LYS A 294 22.72 24.54 -6.28
N ILE A 295 23.05 23.26 -6.48
CA ILE A 295 22.95 22.23 -5.45
C ILE A 295 23.93 22.50 -4.30
N PHE A 296 25.20 22.79 -4.59
CA PHE A 296 26.22 23.08 -3.59
C PHE A 296 25.95 24.38 -2.83
N ALA A 297 25.28 25.34 -3.47
CA ALA A 297 24.82 26.56 -2.81
C ALA A 297 23.66 26.29 -1.83
N SER A 298 22.85 25.26 -2.07
CA SER A 298 21.72 24.92 -1.21
C SER A 298 22.13 24.16 0.06
N ASP A 299 23.10 23.24 -0.05
CA ASP A 299 23.71 22.55 1.07
C ASP A 299 25.14 22.12 0.70
N LYS A 300 26.12 22.50 1.53
CA LYS A 300 27.54 22.20 1.34
C LYS A 300 27.83 20.70 1.44
N ASN A 301 26.97 19.90 2.07
CA ASN A 301 27.13 18.46 2.19
C ASN A 301 27.15 17.75 0.82
N TRP A 302 26.46 18.28 -0.18
CA TRP A 302 26.50 17.74 -1.55
C TRP A 302 27.89 17.87 -2.20
N LYS A 303 28.60 18.97 -1.91
CA LYS A 303 29.99 19.15 -2.38
C LYS A 303 30.91 18.16 -1.69
N GLU A 304 30.70 17.92 -0.40
CA GLU A 304 31.45 16.91 0.36
C GLU A 304 31.17 15.48 -0.14
N LEU A 305 29.91 15.13 -0.42
CA LEU A 305 29.56 13.86 -1.07
C LEU A 305 30.29 13.71 -2.41
N THR A 306 30.31 14.76 -3.24
CA THR A 306 30.96 14.75 -4.55
C THR A 306 32.45 14.42 -4.48
N LYS A 307 33.16 14.85 -3.41
CA LYS A 307 34.57 14.48 -3.20
C LYS A 307 34.79 12.99 -2.98
N ARG A 308 33.77 12.28 -2.47
CA ARG A 308 33.85 10.85 -2.11
C ARG A 308 33.50 9.94 -3.28
N LEU A 309 32.78 10.44 -4.29
CA LEU A 309 32.34 9.64 -5.42
C LEU A 309 33.48 9.05 -6.27
N PRO A 310 34.59 9.77 -6.56
CA PRO A 310 35.69 9.21 -7.37
C PRO A 310 36.32 7.95 -6.78
N SER A 311 36.49 7.89 -5.45
CA SER A 311 37.14 6.74 -4.79
C SER A 311 36.32 5.45 -4.88
N VAL A 312 35.02 5.56 -5.15
CA VAL A 312 34.10 4.42 -5.33
C VAL A 312 33.63 4.26 -6.77
N GLY A 313 34.22 5.02 -7.71
CA GLY A 313 33.89 4.92 -9.14
C GLY A 313 32.52 5.48 -9.54
N LEU A 314 31.85 6.23 -8.66
CA LEU A 314 30.55 6.85 -8.96
C LEU A 314 30.67 8.21 -9.68
N LEU A 315 31.86 8.80 -9.69
CA LEU A 315 32.21 9.98 -10.49
C LEU A 315 33.54 9.71 -11.22
N THR A 316 33.48 9.49 -12.53
CA THR A 316 34.59 8.99 -13.35
C THR A 316 35.12 10.03 -14.35
N VAL A 317 34.96 11.31 -14.03
CA VAL A 317 35.46 12.42 -14.86
C VAL A 317 36.98 12.55 -14.81
N LYS A 318 37.56 13.23 -15.80
CA LYS A 318 38.99 13.59 -15.81
C LYS A 318 39.32 14.52 -14.65
N ASP A 319 40.55 14.45 -14.13
CA ASP A 319 41.03 15.33 -13.04
C ASP A 319 40.81 16.82 -13.30
N SER A 320 40.96 17.26 -14.56
CA SER A 320 40.70 18.64 -14.96
C SER A 320 39.24 19.05 -14.73
N ASP A 321 38.30 18.15 -15.00
CA ASP A 321 36.87 18.41 -14.83
C ASP A 321 36.44 18.23 -13.38
N LEU A 322 37.03 17.28 -12.66
CA LEU A 322 36.86 17.17 -11.21
C LEU A 322 37.28 18.46 -10.51
N LYS A 323 38.43 19.04 -10.86
CA LYS A 323 38.88 20.34 -10.34
C LYS A 323 37.87 21.45 -10.61
N LYS A 324 37.27 21.51 -11.82
CA LYS A 324 36.23 22.49 -12.16
C LYS A 324 34.99 22.31 -11.29
N ILE A 325 34.50 21.07 -11.15
CA ILE A 325 33.34 20.75 -10.30
C ILE A 325 33.62 21.15 -8.85
N MET A 326 34.80 20.82 -8.34
CA MET A 326 35.18 21.12 -6.95
C MET A 326 35.47 22.61 -6.69
N ALA A 327 35.63 23.42 -7.74
CA ALA A 327 35.82 24.87 -7.63
C ALA A 327 34.51 25.67 -7.53
N LEU A 328 33.35 25.06 -7.79
CA LEU A 328 32.02 25.67 -7.62
C LEU A 328 31.72 26.05 -6.17
#